data_AF-A0AAN9AS06-F1
#
_entry.id   AF-A0AAN9AS06-F1
#
_cell.length_a   1.000
_cell.length_b   1.000
_cell.length_c   1.000
_cell.angle_alpha   90.00
_cell.angle_beta   90.00
_cell.angle_gamma   90.00
#
_symmetry.space_group_name_H-M   'P 1'
#
loop_
_entity.id
_entity.type
_entity.pdbx_description
1 polymer ?
#
loop_
_entity_poly.entity_id
_entity_poly.type
_entity_poly.pdbx_seq_one_letter_code
_entity_poly.pdbx_strand_id
1 'polypeptide(L)' 'MVTRGEFYAGSRLLKDFVPVVGLPLDQLNFLVCQTVGLLLAIPLRTVLSPTRVSSQVRLTVELVAGIALTVFCFGQ' A
#
# COMPACT_ATOMS: atom_id res chain seq x y z
N MET A 1 -0.98 29.35 13.32
CA MET A 1 -1.80 28.12 13.28
C MET A 1 -1.29 27.27 12.13
N VAL A 2 -0.42 26.30 12.42
CA VAL A 2 0.12 25.39 11.40
C VAL A 2 -0.98 24.42 11.02
N THR A 3 -1.50 24.52 9.81
CA THR A 3 -2.46 23.57 9.25
C THR A 3 -1.71 22.23 9.09
N ARG A 4 -1.93 21.29 10.01
CA ARG A 4 -1.44 19.90 9.92
C ARG A 4 -2.00 19.28 8.64
N GLY A 5 -1.28 19.41 7.53
CA GLY A 5 -1.74 18.94 6.21
C GLY A 5 -1.00 19.53 5.01
N GLU A 6 -0.24 20.61 5.17
CA GLU A 6 0.44 21.28 4.04
C GLU A 6 1.67 20.51 3.52
N PHE A 7 2.28 19.64 4.33
CA PHE A 7 3.49 18.86 3.96
C PHE A 7 3.28 17.34 4.03
N TYR A 8 2.09 16.85 3.68
CA TYR A 8 1.90 15.41 3.46
C TYR A 8 1.92 15.09 1.98
N ALA A 9 2.99 14.39 1.56
CA ALA A 9 3.20 13.93 0.20
C ALA A 9 2.43 12.65 -0.14
N GLY A 10 2.08 11.85 0.87
CA GLY A 10 1.36 10.59 0.70
C GLY A 10 -0.09 10.73 0.27
N SER A 11 -0.74 9.58 0.07
CA SER A 11 -2.13 9.53 -0.40
C SER A 11 -3.08 10.25 0.55
N ARG A 12 -3.87 11.20 0.01
CA ARG A 12 -4.91 11.92 0.75
C ARG A 12 -6.29 11.26 0.62
N LEU A 13 -6.39 10.11 -0.06
CA LEU A 13 -7.64 9.41 -0.31
C LEU A 13 -8.33 8.94 0.97
N LEU A 14 -7.56 8.67 2.02
CA LEU A 14 -8.06 8.18 3.31
C LEU A 14 -8.33 9.30 4.32
N LYS A 15 -8.30 10.57 3.91
CA LYS A 15 -8.47 11.73 4.81
C LYS A 15 -9.82 11.72 5.52
N ASP A 16 -10.88 11.30 4.84
CA ASP A 16 -12.22 11.23 5.43
C ASP A 16 -12.37 10.11 6.48
N PHE A 17 -11.45 9.14 6.49
CA PHE A 17 -11.42 8.04 7.46
C PHE A 17 -10.61 8.36 8.73
N VAL A 18 -9.75 9.38 8.69
CA VAL A 18 -8.99 9.87 9.87
C VAL A 18 -9.89 10.16 11.08
N PRO A 19 -11.03 10.89 10.99
CA PRO A 19 -11.89 11.13 12.14
C PRO A 19 -12.61 9.87 12.65
N VAL A 20 -12.78 8.84 11.82
CA VAL A 20 -13.43 7.58 12.20
C VAL A 20 -12.46 6.68 12.97
N VAL A 21 -11.22 6.59 12.48
CA VAL A 21 -10.19 5.71 13.03
C VAL A 21 -9.44 6.37 14.19
N GLY A 22 -9.38 7.71 14.21
CA GLY A 22 -8.66 8.48 15.22
C GLY A 22 -7.13 8.42 15.06
N LEU A 23 -6.63 7.85 13.96
CA LEU A 23 -5.20 7.77 13.65
C LEU A 23 -4.79 8.90 12.68
N PRO A 24 -3.56 9.43 12.78
CA PRO A 24 -3.00 10.33 11.78
C PRO A 24 -2.97 9.64 10.40
N LEU A 25 -3.14 10.45 9.34
CA LEU A 25 -3.25 10.00 7.95
C LEU A 25 -2.10 9.07 7.54
N ASP A 26 -0.88 9.38 7.99
CA ASP A 26 0.34 8.65 7.67
C ASP A 26 0.32 7.22 8.22
N GLN A 27 -0.16 7.05 9.47
CA GLN A 27 -0.32 5.74 10.08
C GLN A 27 -1.47 4.95 9.45
N LEU A 28 -2.55 5.63 9.08
CA LEU A 28 -3.67 5.01 8.40
C LEU A 28 -3.25 4.48 7.02
N ASN A 29 -2.49 5.27 6.25
CA ASN A 29 -1.92 4.83 4.98
C ASN A 29 -0.99 3.64 5.14
N PHE A 30 -0.13 3.64 6.17
CA PHE A 30 0.76 2.52 6.46
C PHE A 30 -0.03 1.25 6.80
N LEU A 31 -1.05 1.37 7.65
CA LEU A 31 -1.91 0.26 8.03
C LEU A 31 -2.67 -0.33 6.82
N VAL A 32 -3.21 0.54 5.96
CA VAL A 32 -3.91 0.12 4.74
C VAL A 32 -2.93 -0.56 3.78
N CYS A 33 -1.74 0.00 3.55
CA CYS A 33 -0.73 -0.66 2.72
C CYS A 33 -0.30 -2.02 3.27
N GLN A 34 -0.14 -2.15 4.58
CA GLN A 34 0.22 -3.40 5.22
C GLN A 34 -0.87 -4.47 5.05
N THR A 35 -2.14 -4.09 5.27
CA THR A 35 -3.27 -5.00 5.12
C THR A 35 -3.47 -5.41 3.66
N VAL A 36 -3.39 -4.47 2.72
CA VAL A 36 -3.45 -4.74 1.28
C VAL A 36 -2.29 -5.63 0.85
N GLY A 37 -1.07 -5.38 1.30
CA GLY A 37 0.10 -6.22 1.04
C GLY A 37 -0.07 -7.65 1.55
N LEU A 38 -0.65 -7.82 2.74
CA LEU A 38 -0.95 -9.13 3.30
C LEU A 38 -2.03 -9.87 2.49
N LEU A 39 -3.07 -9.16 2.05
CA LEU A 39 -4.11 -9.73 1.19
C LEU A 39 -3.56 -10.11 -0.19
N LEU A 40 -2.66 -9.30 -0.77
CA LEU A 40 -1.96 -9.59 -2.03
C LEU A 40 -1.02 -10.79 -1.94
N ALA A 41 -0.46 -11.09 -0.76
CA ALA A 41 0.38 -12.26 -0.56
C ALA A 41 -0.37 -13.58 -0.85
N ILE A 42 -1.70 -13.61 -0.69
CA ILE A 42 -2.52 -14.79 -0.94
C ILE A 42 -2.59 -15.12 -2.43
N PRO A 43 -3.10 -14.26 -3.34
CA PRO A 43 -3.11 -14.52 -4.78
C PRO A 43 -1.71 -14.66 -5.36
N LEU A 44 -0.70 -13.93 -4.85
CA LEU A 44 0.69 -14.14 -5.28
C LEU A 44 1.17 -15.55 -4.97
N ARG A 45 0.79 -16.14 -3.82
CA ARG A 45 1.19 -17.50 -3.47
C ARG A 45 0.34 -18.58 -4.16
N THR A 46 -0.95 -18.33 -4.38
CA THR A 46 -1.87 -19.33 -4.94
C THR A 46 -1.90 -19.32 -6.47
N VAL A 47 -1.87 -18.14 -7.11
CA VAL A 47 -1.96 -17.99 -8.58
C VAL A 47 -0.58 -18.04 -9.23
N LEU A 48 0.45 -17.45 -8.61
CA LEU A 48 1.84 -17.47 -9.13
C LEU A 48 2.65 -18.65 -8.58
N SER A 49 2.00 -19.81 -8.48
CA SER A 49 2.69 -21.05 -8.14
C SER A 49 3.79 -21.36 -9.18
N PRO A 50 5.01 -21.76 -8.76
CA PRO A 50 6.19 -21.92 -9.62
C PRO A 50 6.00 -22.90 -10.80
N THR A 51 4.99 -23.75 -10.73
CA THR A 51 4.63 -24.70 -11.79
C THR A 51 3.83 -24.06 -12.93
N ARG A 52 3.21 -22.89 -12.70
CA ARG A 52 2.26 -22.24 -13.63
C ARG A 52 2.76 -20.93 -14.21
N VAL A 53 3.70 -20.26 -13.54
CA VAL A 53 4.12 -18.89 -13.89
C VAL A 53 5.64 -18.77 -13.89
N SER A 54 6.19 -18.10 -14.90
CA SER A 54 7.62 -17.84 -15.03
C SER A 54 8.15 -17.00 -13.86
N SER A 55 9.35 -17.33 -13.37
CA SER A 55 10.01 -16.65 -12.25
C SER A 55 10.11 -15.13 -12.45
N GLN A 56 10.35 -14.70 -13.69
CA GLN A 56 10.40 -13.28 -14.08
C GLN A 56 9.08 -12.55 -13.80
N VAL A 57 7.95 -13.15 -14.20
CA VAL A 57 6.62 -12.54 -14.03
C VAL A 57 6.28 -12.39 -12.55
N ARG A 58 6.65 -13.38 -11.73
CA ARG A 58 6.42 -13.33 -10.29
C ARG A 58 7.18 -12.18 -9.62
N LEU A 59 8.46 -12.05 -9.95
CA LEU A 59 9.28 -10.94 -9.48
C LEU A 59 8.71 -9.59 -9.92
N THR A 60 8.33 -9.45 -11.21
CA THR A 60 7.78 -8.19 -11.71
C THR A 60 6.48 -7.83 -11.01
N VAL A 61 5.57 -8.78 -10.80
CA VAL A 61 4.29 -8.53 -10.11
C VAL A 61 4.53 -8.16 -8.64
N GLU A 62 5.39 -8.89 -7.93
CA GLU A 62 5.78 -8.59 -6.55
C GLU A 62 6.39 -7.19 -6.42
N LEU A 63 7.29 -6.84 -7.35
CA LEU A 63 7.96 -5.55 -7.35
C LEU A 63 6.99 -4.41 -7.67
N VAL A 64 6.16 -4.55 -8.70
CA VAL A 64 5.17 -3.54 -9.09
C VAL A 64 4.14 -3.32 -7.99
N ALA A 65 3.65 -4.40 -7.35
CA ALA A 65 2.74 -4.30 -6.22
C ALA A 65 3.40 -3.59 -5.02
N GLY A 66 4.65 -3.93 -4.70
CA GLY A 66 5.41 -3.27 -3.64
C GLY A 66 5.61 -1.78 -3.90
N ILE A 67 6.01 -1.40 -5.12
CA ILE A 67 6.19 0.00 -5.53
C ILE A 67 4.86 0.75 -5.47
N ALA A 68 3.77 0.16 -5.94
CA ALA A 68 2.45 0.80 -5.88
C ALA A 68 2.03 1.09 -4.43
N LEU A 69 2.27 0.17 -3.50
CA LEU A 69 1.97 0.34 -2.08
C LEU A 69 2.86 1.39 -1.42
N THR A 70 4.16 1.43 -1.72
CA THR A 70 5.06 2.44 -1.14
C THR A 70 4.74 3.84 -1.66
N VAL A 71 4.46 3.99 -2.96
CA VAL A 71 4.01 5.25 -3.55
C VAL A 71 2.68 5.71 -2.94
N PHE A 72 1.73 4.80 -2.71
CA PHE A 72 0.49 5.14 -2.02
C PHE A 72 0.74 5.60 -0.57
N CYS A 73 1.62 4.91 0.16
CA CYS A 73 1.84 5.14 1.58
C CYS A 73 2.58 6.44 1.87
N PHE A 74 3.66 6.71 1.13
CA PHE A 74 4.56 7.84 1.40
C PHE A 74 4.38 8.98 0.42
N GLY A 75 3.83 8.71 -0.77
CA GLY A 75 3.86 9.67 -1.86
C GLY A 75 5.28 9.90 -2.36
N GLN A 76 5.43 10.75 -3.37
CA GLN A 76 6.74 11.20 -3.83
C GLN A 76 7.41 12.15 -2.85
#